data_AF-A0A7I8DKL6-F1
#
_entry.id   AF-A0A7I8DKL6-F1
#
_cell.length_a   1.000
_cell.length_b   1.000
_cell.length_c   1.000
_cell.angle_alpha   90.00
_cell.angle_beta   90.00
_cell.angle_gamma   90.00
#
_symmetry.space_group_name_H-M   'P 1'
#
loop_
_entity.id
_entity.type
_entity.pdbx_description
1 polymer ?
#
loop_
_entity_poly.entity_id
_entity_poly.type
_entity_poly.pdbx_seq_one_letter_code
_entity_poly.pdbx_strand_id
1 'polypeptide(L)'
;MRRQLFKSRSPERDNEQFVYNVDLDLLLNNYFPKAVDCIGGALYRSRGERVLKEDMENVKYCLEFILGIMRLRNLNDSMITDKYLSLNNPKMQELYKYLERMSDNNTKIYSFLKLEITSKGIYEKLCDLLYVLFVYVTGNNTEGEIRISLNIDE
;
A
#
# COMPACT_ATOMS: atom_id res chain seq x y z
N MET A 1 5.38 -19.54 -46.93
CA MET A 1 4.16 -19.94 -46.18
C MET A 1 4.60 -20.42 -44.78
N ARG A 2 4.20 -19.68 -43.72
CA ARG A 2 4.20 -19.99 -42.25
C ARG A 2 5.51 -20.51 -41.61
N ARG A 3 6.33 -19.71 -40.89
CA ARG A 3 6.20 -19.19 -39.49
C ARG A 3 5.62 -20.20 -38.47
N GLN A 4 6.45 -20.59 -37.49
CA GLN A 4 6.22 -20.53 -36.03
C GLN A 4 7.55 -20.92 -35.33
N LEU A 5 8.39 -19.95 -34.97
CA LEU A 5 8.44 -19.25 -33.67
C LEU A 5 8.95 -20.15 -32.52
N PHE A 6 10.27 -20.25 -32.41
CA PHE A 6 10.93 -20.30 -31.11
C PHE A 6 10.52 -19.03 -30.33
N LYS A 7 9.73 -19.18 -29.27
CA LYS A 7 9.56 -18.14 -28.27
C LYS A 7 10.34 -18.54 -27.03
N SER A 8 11.50 -17.93 -26.91
CA SER A 8 12.19 -17.62 -25.66
C SER A 8 11.20 -17.08 -24.61
N ARG A 9 11.30 -17.58 -23.38
CA ARG A 9 10.85 -16.84 -22.18
C ARG A 9 11.68 -17.28 -20.97
N SER A 10 12.77 -16.57 -20.74
CA SER A 10 13.28 -16.18 -19.42
C SER A 10 12.43 -14.99 -18.89
N PRO A 11 12.59 -14.52 -17.64
CA PRO A 11 12.85 -15.18 -16.36
C PRO A 11 11.68 -14.97 -15.36
N GLU A 12 11.52 -15.86 -14.39
CA GLU A 12 10.60 -15.68 -13.27
C GLU A 12 11.13 -14.58 -12.32
N ARG A 13 10.65 -13.33 -12.42
CA ARG A 13 10.77 -12.32 -11.35
C ARG A 13 9.99 -11.00 -11.51
N ASP A 14 9.01 -10.90 -12.41
CA ASP A 14 8.13 -9.73 -12.53
C ASP A 14 6.82 -9.94 -11.74
N ASN A 15 6.85 -9.86 -10.41
CA ASN A 15 5.74 -10.39 -9.61
C ASN A 15 4.80 -9.29 -9.06
N GLU A 16 4.13 -8.56 -9.95
CA GLU A 16 2.82 -7.96 -9.61
C GLU A 16 1.82 -9.03 -9.14
N GLN A 17 2.09 -10.31 -9.42
CA GLN A 17 1.33 -11.45 -8.93
C GLN A 17 1.77 -12.02 -7.59
N PHE A 18 2.77 -11.45 -6.90
CA PHE A 18 3.16 -11.97 -5.58
C PHE A 18 1.97 -11.97 -4.61
N VAL A 19 1.19 -10.90 -4.58
CA VAL A 19 -0.01 -10.81 -3.73
C VAL A 19 -1.11 -11.77 -4.19
N TYR A 20 -1.10 -12.19 -5.46
CA TYR A 20 -2.07 -13.14 -6.03
C TYR A 20 -1.69 -14.62 -5.84
N ASN A 21 -0.43 -14.91 -5.48
CA ASN A 21 0.09 -16.27 -5.28
C ASN A 21 0.28 -16.63 -3.79
N VAL A 22 -0.06 -15.72 -2.88
CA VAL A 22 0.01 -15.92 -1.43
C VAL A 22 -1.36 -16.33 -0.91
N ASP A 23 -1.38 -17.15 0.14
CA ASP A 23 -2.60 -17.50 0.86
C ASP A 23 -3.31 -16.21 1.33
N LEU A 24 -4.43 -15.89 0.67
CA LEU A 24 -5.20 -14.68 0.92
C LEU A 24 -5.78 -14.64 2.34
N ASP A 25 -6.12 -15.80 2.91
CA ASP A 25 -6.64 -15.85 4.27
C ASP A 25 -5.54 -15.50 5.27
N LEU A 26 -4.33 -16.04 5.06
CA LEU A 26 -3.15 -15.69 5.85
C LEU A 26 -2.80 -14.20 5.70
N LEU A 27 -2.80 -13.68 4.48
CA LEU A 27 -2.50 -12.29 4.18
C LEU A 27 -3.48 -11.33 4.87
N LEU A 28 -4.78 -11.54 4.67
CA LEU A 28 -5.85 -10.62 5.08
C LEU A 28 -6.24 -10.76 6.55
N ASN A 29 -6.21 -11.97 7.12
CA ASN A 29 -6.61 -12.19 8.52
C ASN A 29 -5.45 -12.15 9.51
N ASN A 30 -4.20 -12.39 9.06
CA ASN A 30 -3.05 -12.43 9.97
C ASN A 30 -2.07 -11.30 9.73
N TYR A 31 -1.56 -11.12 8.51
CA TYR A 31 -0.49 -10.16 8.27
C TYR A 31 -1.00 -8.72 8.16
N PHE A 32 -2.14 -8.50 7.51
CA PHE A 32 -2.74 -7.16 7.42
C PHE A 32 -3.02 -6.54 8.81
N PRO A 33 -3.74 -7.22 9.74
CA PRO A 33 -3.95 -6.68 11.07
C PRO A 33 -2.65 -6.41 11.84
N LYS A 34 -1.65 -7.28 11.73
CA LYS A 34 -0.34 -7.09 12.37
C LYS A 34 0.40 -5.87 11.84
N ALA A 35 0.31 -5.59 10.54
CA ALA A 35 0.92 -4.40 9.96
C ALA A 35 0.23 -3.12 10.48
N VAL A 36 -1.11 -3.13 10.59
CA VAL A 36 -1.88 -2.03 11.18
C VAL A 36 -1.51 -1.83 12.65
N ASP A 37 -1.42 -2.92 13.43
CA ASP A 37 -1.04 -2.89 14.85
C ASP A 37 0.39 -2.37 15.04
N CYS A 38 1.32 -2.71 14.14
CA CYS A 38 2.69 -2.19 14.16
C CYS A 38 2.72 -0.67 14.04
N ILE A 39 1.96 -0.10 13.09
CA ILE A 39 1.83 1.35 12.90
C ILE A 39 1.21 1.99 14.15
N GLY A 40 0.12 1.40 14.66
CA GLY A 40 -0.54 1.87 15.87
C GLY A 40 0.38 1.89 17.09
N GLY A 41 1.20 0.85 17.26
CA GLY A 41 2.20 0.75 18.33
C GLY A 41 3.29 1.82 18.24
N ALA A 42 3.78 2.10 17.03
CA ALA A 42 4.76 3.17 16.80
C ALA A 42 4.19 4.56 17.13
N LEU A 43 2.95 4.84 16.70
CA LEU A 43 2.26 6.09 17.04
C LEU A 43 1.93 6.17 18.53
N TYR A 44 1.60 5.07 19.19
CA TYR A 44 1.36 5.05 20.63
C TYR A 44 2.62 5.41 21.41
N ARG A 45 3.79 4.85 21.04
CA ARG A 45 5.08 5.16 21.68
C ARG A 45 5.44 6.64 21.59
N SER A 46 5.09 7.30 20.49
CA SER A 46 5.27 8.74 20.33
C SER A 46 4.11 9.59 20.84
N ARG A 47 3.18 9.01 21.61
CA ARG A 47 1.98 9.69 22.14
C ARG A 47 1.11 10.35 21.06
N GLY A 48 1.13 9.78 19.85
CA GLY A 48 0.36 10.27 18.72
C GLY A 48 0.96 11.51 18.05
N GLU A 49 2.20 11.87 18.36
CA GLU A 49 2.95 12.89 17.63
C GLU A 49 3.53 12.28 16.34
N ARG A 50 4.85 12.33 16.14
CA ARG A 50 5.51 11.80 14.95
C ARG A 50 6.01 10.39 15.19
N VAL A 51 6.08 9.59 14.12
CA VAL A 51 6.76 8.29 14.17
C VAL A 51 8.22 8.50 14.57
N LEU A 52 8.67 7.78 15.61
CA LEU A 52 10.05 7.88 16.08
C LEU A 52 11.03 7.34 15.03
N LYS A 53 12.27 7.83 15.06
CA LYS A 53 13.29 7.41 14.08
C LYS A 53 13.54 5.89 14.09
N GLU A 54 13.53 5.27 15.27
CA GLU A 54 13.70 3.82 15.46
C GLU A 54 12.55 2.99 14.89
N ASP A 55 11.35 3.56 14.80
CA ASP A 55 10.16 2.89 14.29
C ASP A 55 9.93 3.16 12.80
N MET A 56 10.59 4.18 12.25
CA MET A 56 10.34 4.70 10.91
C MET A 56 10.46 3.65 9.81
N GLU A 57 11.47 2.79 9.92
CA GLU A 57 11.73 1.74 8.92
C GLU A 57 10.67 0.64 8.96
N ASN A 58 10.27 0.20 10.14
CA ASN A 58 9.20 -0.79 10.31
C ASN A 58 7.86 -0.24 9.82
N VAL A 59 7.56 1.02 10.14
CA VAL A 59 6.33 1.70 9.67
C VAL A 59 6.35 1.82 8.16
N LYS A 60 7.47 2.22 7.54
CA LYS A 60 7.63 2.26 6.08
C LYS A 60 7.29 0.91 5.44
N TYR A 61 7.89 -0.18 5.92
CA TYR A 61 7.62 -1.51 5.37
C TYR A 61 6.17 -1.96 5.57
N CYS A 62 5.55 -1.62 6.70
CA CYS A 62 4.13 -1.91 6.93
C CYS A 62 3.25 -1.14 5.93
N LEU A 63 3.53 0.14 5.67
CA LEU A 63 2.78 0.95 4.72
C LEU A 63 2.93 0.45 3.28
N GLU A 64 4.13 0.05 2.87
CA GLU A 64 4.38 -0.53 1.55
C GLU A 64 3.67 -1.89 1.39
N PHE A 65 3.71 -2.73 2.42
CA PHE A 65 2.98 -3.99 2.45
C PHE A 65 1.46 -3.78 2.33
N ILE A 66 0.92 -2.84 3.11
CA ILE A 66 -0.50 -2.47 3.06
C ILE A 66 -0.86 -1.94 1.67
N LEU A 67 -0.02 -1.10 1.06
CA LEU A 67 -0.23 -0.64 -0.31
C LEU A 67 -0.34 -1.83 -1.29
N GLY A 68 0.52 -2.84 -1.14
CA GLY A 68 0.42 -4.09 -1.89
C GLY A 68 -0.92 -4.82 -1.70
N ILE A 69 -1.40 -4.94 -0.47
CA ILE A 69 -2.73 -5.51 -0.17
C ILE A 69 -3.85 -4.70 -0.82
N MET A 70 -3.78 -3.37 -0.77
CA MET A 70 -4.83 -2.52 -1.33
C MET A 70 -4.99 -2.71 -2.85
N ARG A 71 -3.94 -3.14 -3.55
CA ARG A 71 -4.02 -3.49 -4.99
C ARG A 71 -4.88 -4.73 -5.26
N LEU A 72 -5.16 -5.58 -4.26
CA LEU A 72 -6.07 -6.72 -4.41
C LEU A 72 -7.50 -6.30 -4.79
N ARG A 73 -7.89 -5.04 -4.54
CA ARG A 73 -9.17 -4.49 -5.04
C ARG A 73 -9.31 -4.63 -6.56
N ASN A 74 -8.20 -4.65 -7.31
CA ASN A 74 -8.22 -4.81 -8.76
C ASN A 74 -8.63 -6.22 -9.22
N LEU A 75 -8.70 -7.20 -8.31
CA LEU A 75 -9.27 -8.51 -8.61
C LEU A 75 -10.79 -8.46 -8.83
N ASN A 76 -11.45 -7.37 -8.43
CA ASN A 76 -12.91 -7.23 -8.44
C ASN A 76 -13.63 -8.36 -7.70
N ASP A 77 -12.98 -8.91 -6.67
CA ASP A 77 -13.57 -9.89 -5.75
C ASP A 77 -14.29 -9.12 -4.63
N SER A 78 -15.62 -9.29 -4.56
CA SER A 78 -16.46 -8.63 -3.55
C SER A 78 -16.18 -9.13 -2.13
N MET A 79 -15.78 -10.39 -1.96
CA MET A 79 -15.40 -10.92 -0.65
C MET A 79 -14.16 -10.19 -0.13
N ILE A 80 -13.14 -9.97 -0.97
CA ILE A 80 -11.95 -9.20 -0.59
C ILE A 80 -12.31 -7.74 -0.32
N THR A 81 -13.03 -7.12 -1.27
CA THR A 81 -13.28 -5.67 -1.27
C THR A 81 -14.23 -5.26 -0.14
N ASP A 82 -15.35 -5.98 0.04
CA ASP A 82 -16.42 -5.57 0.96
C ASP A 82 -16.16 -6.04 2.39
N LYS A 83 -15.55 -7.22 2.58
CA LYS A 83 -15.30 -7.79 3.91
C LYS A 83 -14.02 -7.25 4.54
N TYR A 84 -12.94 -7.20 3.76
CA TYR A 84 -11.60 -6.93 4.30
C TYR A 84 -11.14 -5.51 4.06
N LEU A 85 -11.28 -5.01 2.83
CA LEU A 85 -10.71 -3.72 2.44
C LEU A 85 -11.73 -2.57 2.52
N SER A 86 -12.98 -2.83 2.91
CA SER A 86 -13.98 -1.79 3.11
C SER A 86 -13.69 -0.96 4.36
N LEU A 87 -14.05 0.32 4.35
CA LEU A 87 -14.04 1.17 5.55
C LEU A 87 -15.09 0.74 6.60
N ASN A 88 -15.94 -0.23 6.30
CA ASN A 88 -16.78 -0.90 7.30
C ASN A 88 -15.97 -1.91 8.15
N ASN A 89 -14.78 -2.30 7.71
CA ASN A 89 -13.89 -3.17 8.47
C ASN A 89 -13.19 -2.38 9.59
N PRO A 90 -13.24 -2.83 10.86
CA PRO A 90 -12.61 -2.11 11.97
C PRO A 90 -11.11 -1.87 11.80
N LYS A 91 -10.36 -2.82 11.22
CA LYS A 91 -8.92 -2.65 10.98
C LYS A 91 -8.64 -1.62 9.88
N MET A 92 -9.48 -1.53 8.87
CA MET A 92 -9.38 -0.46 7.88
C MET A 92 -9.66 0.92 8.50
N GLN A 93 -10.60 1.01 9.46
CA GLN A 93 -10.86 2.25 10.19
C GLN A 93 -9.69 2.65 11.09
N GLU A 94 -9.03 1.70 11.74
CA GLU A 94 -7.82 1.95 12.51
C GLU A 94 -6.69 2.46 11.61
N LEU A 95 -6.44 1.78 10.49
CA LEU A 95 -5.47 2.20 9.49
C LEU A 95 -5.75 3.63 9.04
N TYR A 96 -6.99 3.94 8.66
CA TYR A 96 -7.38 5.27 8.22
C TYR A 96 -7.06 6.34 9.29
N LYS A 97 -7.40 6.10 10.55
CA LYS A 97 -7.07 7.01 11.68
C LYS A 97 -5.55 7.19 11.86
N TYR A 98 -4.76 6.15 11.66
CA TYR A 98 -3.30 6.23 11.75
C TYR A 98 -2.72 7.06 10.62
N LEU A 99 -3.22 6.88 9.38
CA LEU A 99 -2.82 7.70 8.24
C LEU A 99 -3.18 9.18 8.47
N GLU A 100 -4.36 9.48 9.01
CA GLU A 100 -4.77 10.85 9.38
C GLU A 100 -3.80 11.49 10.36
N ARG A 101 -3.46 10.80 11.44
CA ARG A 101 -2.46 11.30 12.42
C ARG A 101 -1.10 11.55 11.79
N MET A 102 -0.63 10.63 10.94
CA MET A 102 0.65 10.78 10.27
C MET A 102 0.67 11.97 9.31
N SER A 103 -0.46 12.20 8.63
CA SER A 103 -0.71 13.37 7.78
C SER A 103 -0.68 14.67 8.59
N ASP A 104 -1.46 14.75 9.67
CA ASP A 104 -1.56 15.94 10.53
C ASP A 104 -0.22 16.34 11.12
N ASN A 105 0.58 15.34 11.49
CA ASN A 105 1.91 15.57 12.06
C ASN A 105 3.02 15.78 11.01
N ASN A 106 2.67 15.76 9.72
CA ASN A 106 3.59 15.88 8.59
C ASN A 106 4.73 14.85 8.64
N THR A 107 4.37 13.59 8.90
CA THR A 107 5.34 12.50 8.99
C THR A 107 5.96 12.26 7.61
N LYS A 108 7.29 12.36 7.54
CA LYS A 108 8.05 12.18 6.30
C LYS A 108 8.51 10.73 6.18
N ILE A 109 7.87 9.98 5.29
CA ILE A 109 8.25 8.61 4.96
C ILE A 109 8.56 8.54 3.48
N TYR A 110 9.75 8.04 3.17
CA TYR A 110 10.20 7.82 1.80
C TYR A 110 9.99 6.36 1.45
N SER A 111 9.16 6.14 0.44
CA SER A 111 8.92 4.83 -0.16
C SER A 111 10.13 4.39 -0.97
N PHE A 112 10.45 3.10 -0.97
CA PHE A 112 11.35 2.50 -1.93
C PHE A 112 10.68 2.37 -3.31
N LEU A 113 9.36 2.15 -3.33
CA LEU A 113 8.59 2.12 -4.57
C LEU A 113 8.62 3.49 -5.25
N LYS A 114 8.88 3.51 -6.56
CA LYS A 114 8.77 4.72 -7.38
C LYS A 114 7.29 4.96 -7.70
N LEU A 115 6.72 5.97 -7.04
CA LEU A 115 5.33 6.37 -7.17
C LEU A 115 5.26 7.54 -8.15
N GLU A 116 4.74 7.29 -9.35
CA GLU A 116 4.46 8.33 -10.34
C GLU A 116 3.10 8.94 -10.03
N ILE A 117 3.13 10.14 -9.44
CA ILE A 117 1.94 10.91 -9.07
C ILE A 117 1.92 12.18 -9.92
N THR A 118 0.93 12.30 -10.79
CA THR A 118 0.80 13.45 -11.71
C THR A 118 0.46 14.74 -10.96
N SER A 119 -0.42 14.68 -9.97
CA SER A 119 -0.76 15.81 -9.10
C SER A 119 -1.39 15.33 -7.80
N LYS A 120 -1.05 15.99 -6.69
CA LYS A 120 -1.71 15.79 -5.38
C LYS A 120 -2.75 16.86 -5.05
N GLY A 121 -2.85 17.91 -5.87
CA GLY A 121 -3.71 19.07 -5.60
C GLY A 121 -3.50 19.63 -4.18
N ILE A 122 -4.56 19.71 -3.40
CA ILE A 122 -4.54 20.22 -2.02
C ILE A 122 -3.66 19.38 -1.06
N TYR A 123 -3.28 18.17 -1.46
CA TYR A 123 -2.47 17.24 -0.69
C TYR A 123 -0.96 17.32 -1.00
N GLU A 124 -0.49 18.37 -1.69
CA GLU A 124 0.92 18.54 -2.10
C GLU A 124 1.92 18.35 -0.95
N LYS A 125 1.53 18.74 0.27
CA LYS A 125 2.37 18.63 1.47
C LYS A 125 2.52 17.20 2.00
N LEU A 126 1.66 16.26 1.61
CA LEU A 126 1.76 14.87 2.04
C LEU A 126 2.87 14.16 1.28
N CYS A 127 3.60 13.28 1.96
CA CYS A 127 4.54 12.40 1.27
C CYS A 127 3.80 11.42 0.35
N ASP A 128 4.47 10.99 -0.72
CA ASP A 128 3.87 10.20 -1.81
C ASP A 128 3.17 8.94 -1.29
N LEU A 129 3.83 8.20 -0.40
CA LEU A 129 3.31 6.94 0.14
C LEU A 129 1.99 7.13 0.89
N LEU A 130 1.92 8.16 1.74
CA LEU A 130 0.71 8.46 2.50
C LEU A 130 -0.42 8.92 1.57
N TYR A 131 -0.12 9.78 0.60
CA TYR A 131 -1.10 10.22 -0.38
C TYR A 131 -1.72 9.04 -1.15
N VAL A 132 -0.88 8.16 -1.68
CA VAL A 132 -1.35 6.98 -2.44
C VAL A 132 -2.20 6.07 -1.56
N LEU A 133 -1.79 5.80 -0.32
CA LEU A 133 -2.58 5.01 0.62
C LEU A 133 -3.94 5.64 0.91
N PHE A 134 -4.02 6.97 1.10
CA PHE A 134 -5.30 7.65 1.27
C PHE A 134 -6.24 7.46 0.10
N VAL A 135 -5.74 7.58 -1.14
CA VAL A 135 -6.51 7.35 -2.36
C VAL A 135 -7.09 5.93 -2.36
N TYR A 136 -6.25 4.92 -2.10
CA TYR A 136 -6.69 3.51 -2.04
C TYR A 136 -7.65 3.19 -0.90
N VAL A 137 -7.45 3.77 0.29
CA VAL A 137 -8.28 3.52 1.48
C VAL A 137 -9.65 4.17 1.33
N THR A 138 -9.71 5.40 0.81
CA THR A 138 -10.98 6.12 0.61
C THR A 138 -11.77 5.63 -0.60
N GLY A 139 -11.15 4.87 -1.49
CA GLY A 139 -11.79 4.41 -2.73
C GLY A 139 -12.08 5.56 -3.69
N ASN A 140 -11.48 6.73 -3.49
CA ASN A 140 -11.56 7.84 -4.42
C ASN A 140 -10.83 7.42 -5.69
N ASN A 141 -11.59 7.18 -6.77
CA ASN A 141 -11.03 7.19 -8.12
C ASN A 141 -10.68 8.64 -8.45
N THR A 142 -9.53 9.12 -7.98
CA THR A 142 -8.92 10.29 -8.58
C THR A 142 -8.51 9.89 -9.98
N GLU A 143 -9.33 10.27 -10.96
CA GLU A 143 -9.01 10.27 -12.38
C GLU A 143 -7.67 11.01 -12.57
N GLY A 144 -6.56 10.26 -12.59
CA GLY A 144 -5.23 10.85 -12.60
C GLY A 144 -4.15 9.90 -12.09
N GLU A 145 -3.91 8.82 -12.85
CA GLU A 145 -2.64 8.10 -12.98
C GLU A 145 -1.70 8.11 -11.77
N ILE A 146 -1.99 7.30 -10.74
CA ILE A 146 -0.94 6.81 -9.86
C ILE A 146 -0.36 5.55 -10.52
N ARG A 147 0.83 5.67 -11.11
CA ARG A 147 1.57 4.53 -11.67
C ARG A 147 2.69 4.17 -10.71
N ILE A 148 2.89 2.88 -10.46
CA ILE A 148 4.02 2.41 -9.67
C ILE A 148 5.00 1.81 -10.68
N SER A 149 6.14 2.47 -10.90
CA SER A 149 7.23 1.87 -11.66
C SER A 149 8.08 1.02 -10.72
N LEU A 150 8.23 -0.26 -11.05
CA LEU A 150 9.21 -1.11 -10.40
C LEU A 150 10.56 -0.85 -11.07
N ASN A 151 11.49 -0.21 -10.37
CA ASN A 151 12.89 -0.29 -10.77
C ASN A 151 13.37 -1.71 -10.42
N ILE A 152 13.28 -2.59 -11.41
CA ILE A 152 14.20 -3.73 -11.47
C ILE A 152 15.41 -3.16 -12.19
N ASP A 153 16.32 -2.55 -11.44
CA ASP A 153 17.64 -2.24 -12.00
C ASP A 153 18.35 -3.57 -12.29
N GLU A 154 18.92 -3.66 -13.50
CA GLU A 154 19.64 -4.79 -14.12
C GLU A 154 20.72 -5.44 -13.24
#